data_AF-A0A3P8MAS9-F1
#
_entry.id   AF-A0A3P8MAS9-F1
#
_cell.length_a   1.000
_cell.length_b   1.000
_cell.length_c   1.000
_cell.angle_alpha   90.00
_cell.angle_beta   90.00
_cell.angle_gamma   90.00
#
_symmetry.space_group_name_H-M   'P 1'
#
loop_
_entity.id
_entity.type
_entity.pdbx_description
1 polymer ?
#
loop_
_entity_poly.entity_id
_entity_poly.type
_entity_poly.pdbx_seq_one_letter_code
_entity_poly.pdbx_strand_id
1 'polypeptide(L)'
;MKHLSSVPDPDVGLPTVTESVGAPVRHDAVQASERISTITGPVGGCDPVNEAEPQGLSATYVLDAVSAPGALRMQYEGLRIGAEADDTQGRFTCQRDVSLAAARGRPVAVTERLSGIPAGEWDIRVRAAWTPAATQAGELAGEMKLPDQQMRVRTVFAPLAHGPAVAAWCWPLLVGLGAVVAVALMAVNVSLAGGSAFAAVGISGVACAVGFLGARLWFLAIHRMPLRKLLSSGACIQGFNAAAAVVLVMGAPAIGLSWGAVLDSAAPALLAGMAVGRPGCWLTGCCAGKVTVSRWSLWSSDRRVAASRYPVQLFEAAACGTLAIGAEFLFLGVRHSGAIFVIGLAAYALVRQVLFPLRSDPHTRWGRTAVAAGATAAIAVAIWVMTL
;
A
#
# COMPACT_ATOMS: atom_id res chain seq x y z
N MET A 1 24.42 -19.73 65.69
CA MET A 1 25.75 -19.93 66.30
C MET A 1 26.79 -19.20 65.45
N LYS A 2 27.80 -18.60 66.11
CA LYS A 2 29.25 -18.53 65.78
C LYS A 2 29.71 -18.49 64.30
N HIS A 3 30.70 -17.66 63.89
CA HIS A 3 31.35 -16.47 64.49
C HIS A 3 32.30 -15.79 63.45
N LEU A 4 32.47 -14.46 63.56
CA LEU A 4 33.72 -13.62 63.57
C LEU A 4 34.95 -13.97 62.67
N SER A 5 35.80 -13.03 62.23
CA SER A 5 35.91 -11.53 62.31
C SER A 5 36.48 -10.99 60.96
N SER A 6 37.09 -9.81 60.71
CA SER A 6 37.49 -8.53 61.39
C SER A 6 37.78 -7.51 60.23
N VAL A 7 37.64 -6.17 60.23
CA VAL A 7 37.81 -5.05 61.20
C VAL A 7 39.29 -4.72 61.52
N PRO A 8 39.83 -3.48 61.30
CA PRO A 8 39.42 -2.38 60.39
C PRO A 8 40.59 -1.58 59.70
N ASP A 9 40.24 -0.58 58.87
CA ASP A 9 40.87 0.76 58.63
C ASP A 9 42.38 0.96 58.30
N PRO A 10 42.81 2.16 57.82
CA PRO A 10 42.04 3.30 57.27
C PRO A 10 42.52 3.75 55.86
N ASP A 11 41.75 4.60 55.17
CA ASP A 11 42.29 5.89 54.68
C ASP A 11 41.18 6.90 54.29
N VAL A 12 41.48 8.20 54.30
CA VAL A 12 40.49 9.29 54.13
C VAL A 12 40.54 9.90 52.74
N GLY A 13 39.50 9.63 51.93
CA GLY A 13 39.25 10.31 50.65
C GLY A 13 38.03 11.24 50.72
N LEU A 14 38.25 12.54 50.54
CA LEU A 14 37.15 13.52 50.41
C LEU A 14 36.28 13.22 49.17
N PRO A 15 34.95 13.44 49.22
CA PRO A 15 34.10 13.31 48.05
C PRO A 15 34.46 14.38 47.01
N THR A 16 35.12 13.97 45.93
CA THR A 16 35.45 14.86 44.83
C THR A 16 34.16 15.37 44.18
N VAL A 17 33.86 16.66 44.35
CA VAL A 17 32.76 17.32 43.65
C VAL A 17 33.16 17.49 42.19
N THR A 18 32.98 16.43 41.40
CA THR A 18 33.07 16.49 39.95
C THR A 18 31.85 17.24 39.46
N GLU A 19 31.99 18.55 39.18
CA GLU A 19 31.01 19.26 38.35
C GLU A 19 31.02 18.65 36.94
N SER A 20 30.21 17.61 36.77
CA SER A 20 29.76 17.18 35.45
C SER A 20 28.83 18.27 34.92
N VAL A 21 29.44 19.32 34.34
CA VAL A 21 28.74 20.36 33.59
C VAL A 21 27.79 19.67 32.63
N GLY A 22 26.48 19.79 32.90
CA GLY A 22 25.46 19.05 32.17
C GLY A 22 25.53 19.42 30.70
N ALA A 23 25.97 18.47 29.86
CA ALA A 23 25.98 18.67 28.41
C ALA A 23 24.55 19.05 27.97
N PRO A 24 24.36 20.20 27.29
CA PRO A 24 23.02 20.73 27.05
C PRO A 24 22.20 19.73 26.26
N VAL A 25 20.98 19.44 26.75
CA VAL A 25 20.04 18.54 26.09
C VAL A 25 19.77 19.08 24.69
N ARG A 26 20.19 18.33 23.66
CA ARG A 26 20.00 18.73 22.25
C ARG A 26 18.51 18.89 21.95
N HIS A 27 18.12 20.08 21.52
CA HIS A 27 16.76 20.38 21.06
C HIS A 27 16.38 19.71 19.72
N ASP A 28 17.30 18.97 19.09
CA ASP A 28 17.18 18.38 17.74
C ASP A 28 16.26 17.13 17.64
N ALA A 29 15.09 17.15 18.29
CA ALA A 29 14.15 16.01 18.32
C ALA A 29 13.48 15.73 16.95
N VAL A 30 13.38 16.76 16.10
CA VAL A 30 12.91 16.73 14.71
C VAL A 30 13.64 17.83 13.95
N GLN A 31 14.06 17.56 12.71
CA GLN A 31 14.49 18.61 11.77
C GLN A 31 13.46 18.78 10.66
N ALA A 32 13.01 20.02 10.50
CA ALA A 32 12.15 20.48 9.42
C ALA A 32 12.74 21.79 8.89
N SER A 33 13.06 21.83 7.59
CA SER A 33 13.48 23.05 6.92
C SER A 33 12.32 24.05 6.85
N GLU A 34 12.66 25.35 6.96
CA GLU A 34 11.81 26.47 6.50
C GLU A 34 11.74 26.50 4.96
N ARG A 35 11.36 25.36 4.37
CA ARG A 35 11.04 25.29 2.95
C ARG A 35 9.70 25.98 2.74
N ILE A 36 9.74 27.16 2.12
CA ILE A 36 8.64 27.63 1.26
C ILE A 36 8.64 26.70 0.04
N SER A 37 8.17 25.48 0.24
CA SER A 37 7.97 24.50 -0.82
C SER A 37 6.74 24.91 -1.60
N THR A 38 6.95 25.75 -2.61
CA THR A 38 6.00 25.93 -3.72
C THR A 38 5.90 24.58 -4.45
N ILE A 39 5.10 23.67 -3.92
CA ILE A 39 4.71 22.44 -4.59
C ILE A 39 3.69 22.85 -5.66
N THR A 40 4.21 23.36 -6.76
CA THR A 40 3.46 23.53 -8.00
C THR A 40 2.94 22.16 -8.42
N GLY A 41 1.64 21.94 -8.18
CA GLY A 41 0.87 20.99 -9.00
C GLY A 41 1.05 21.30 -10.49
N PRO A 42 0.85 20.33 -11.38
CA PRO A 42 1.31 20.39 -12.78
C PRO A 42 0.92 21.72 -13.46
N VAL A 43 1.93 22.54 -13.75
CA VAL A 43 1.76 23.84 -14.42
C VAL A 43 1.87 23.63 -15.93
N GLY A 44 0.74 23.77 -16.62
CA GLY A 44 0.67 23.76 -18.08
C GLY A 44 -0.37 22.77 -18.61
N GLY A 45 -1.42 23.31 -19.24
CA GLY A 45 -2.50 22.52 -19.84
C GLY A 45 -3.87 23.17 -19.60
N CYS A 46 -4.54 23.60 -20.67
CA CYS A 46 -5.98 23.88 -20.65
C CYS A 46 -6.74 22.54 -20.74
N ASP A 47 -6.59 21.71 -19.70
CA ASP A 47 -7.22 20.40 -19.63
C ASP A 47 -8.63 20.53 -19.03
N PRO A 48 -9.71 20.15 -19.74
CA PRO A 48 -11.06 20.12 -19.17
C PRO A 48 -11.19 19.11 -18.02
N VAL A 49 -10.20 18.23 -17.84
CA VAL A 49 -10.07 17.34 -16.68
C VAL A 49 -9.75 18.12 -15.40
N ASN A 50 -9.06 19.26 -15.47
CA ASN A 50 -8.76 20.08 -14.29
C ASN A 50 -9.94 20.96 -13.87
N GLU A 51 -10.89 21.21 -14.77
CA GLU A 51 -12.13 21.97 -14.52
C GLU A 51 -13.28 21.09 -14.00
N ALA A 52 -13.12 19.76 -14.02
CA ALA A 52 -14.15 18.82 -13.59
C ALA A 52 -14.43 18.87 -12.07
N GLU A 53 -15.71 18.77 -11.70
CA GLU A 53 -16.17 18.66 -10.31
C GLU A 53 -16.28 17.19 -9.85
N PRO A 54 -16.04 16.85 -8.56
CA PRO A 54 -15.70 17.75 -7.47
C PRO A 54 -14.25 18.25 -7.53
N GLN A 55 -14.04 19.54 -7.32
CA GLN A 55 -12.72 20.17 -7.13
C GLN A 55 -12.09 19.80 -5.78
N GLY A 56 -10.76 19.82 -5.72
CA GLY A 56 -9.99 19.45 -4.53
C GLY A 56 -8.53 19.88 -4.60
N LEU A 57 -7.82 19.75 -3.47
CA LEU A 57 -6.39 20.05 -3.37
C LEU A 57 -5.67 19.09 -2.41
N SER A 58 -4.35 19.10 -2.47
CA SER A 58 -3.48 18.30 -1.59
C SER A 58 -2.38 19.17 -0.98
N ALA A 59 -2.51 19.49 0.32
CA ALA A 59 -1.52 20.25 1.08
C ALA A 59 -0.53 19.28 1.74
N THR A 60 0.78 19.51 1.61
CA THR A 60 1.81 18.55 2.08
C THR A 60 2.83 19.22 3.00
N TYR A 61 2.83 18.83 4.27
CA TYR A 61 3.86 19.20 5.25
C TYR A 61 5.05 18.24 5.15
N VAL A 62 6.28 18.76 5.22
CA VAL A 62 7.51 17.97 5.04
C VAL A 62 8.44 18.09 6.23
N LEU A 63 8.82 16.94 6.81
CA LEU A 63 9.90 16.77 7.76
C LEU A 63 11.13 16.18 7.04
N ASP A 64 12.31 16.72 7.31
CA ASP A 64 13.57 16.24 6.72
C ASP A 64 14.17 15.08 7.54
N ALA A 65 14.05 15.12 8.86
CA ALA A 65 14.38 14.00 9.74
C ALA A 65 13.52 13.98 11.01
N VAL A 66 12.97 12.81 11.33
CA VAL A 66 12.31 12.52 12.61
C VAL A 66 13.32 11.82 13.53
N SER A 67 13.74 12.40 14.66
CA SER A 67 14.79 11.77 15.50
C SER A 67 14.23 10.69 16.45
N ALA A 68 13.03 10.90 16.99
CA ALA A 68 12.38 10.01 17.98
C ALA A 68 11.04 9.44 17.47
N PRO A 69 10.48 8.37 18.08
CA PRO A 69 9.09 7.99 17.88
C PRO A 69 8.15 9.04 18.50
N GLY A 70 6.98 9.28 17.90
CA GLY A 70 6.01 10.23 18.44
C GLY A 70 4.76 10.40 17.57
N ALA A 71 4.01 11.45 17.85
CA ALA A 71 2.87 11.92 17.07
C ALA A 71 3.16 13.33 16.51
N LEU A 72 2.86 13.50 15.23
CA LEU A 72 2.87 14.79 14.54
C LEU A 72 1.43 15.30 14.44
N ARG A 73 1.16 16.44 15.09
CA ARG A 73 -0.06 17.22 14.92
C ARG A 73 0.17 18.31 13.89
N MET A 74 -0.77 18.47 12.96
CA MET A 74 -0.76 19.52 11.94
C MET A 74 -2.13 20.19 11.90
N GLN A 75 -2.16 21.52 11.90
CA GLN A 75 -3.33 22.33 11.62
C GLN A 75 -3.11 23.07 10.30
N TYR A 76 -3.94 22.74 9.31
CA TYR A 76 -3.94 23.35 7.98
C TYR A 76 -4.98 24.47 7.98
N GLU A 77 -4.56 25.68 7.64
CA GLU A 77 -5.36 26.89 7.49
C GLU A 77 -5.24 27.36 6.04
N GLY A 78 -6.34 27.38 5.30
CA GLY A 78 -6.38 27.74 3.89
C GLY A 78 -7.21 28.99 3.61
N LEU A 79 -6.71 29.85 2.72
CA LEU A 79 -7.39 31.04 2.22
C LEU A 79 -7.33 31.06 0.67
N ARG A 80 -8.49 31.13 0.01
CA ARG A 80 -8.58 31.25 -1.45
C ARG A 80 -8.16 32.67 -1.86
N ILE A 81 -7.26 32.77 -2.82
CA ILE A 81 -6.74 34.04 -3.33
C ILE A 81 -7.88 34.77 -4.05
N GLY A 82 -8.09 36.05 -3.70
CA GLY A 82 -9.20 36.84 -4.23
C GLY A 82 -10.57 36.53 -3.62
N ALA A 83 -10.67 35.76 -2.54
CA ALA A 83 -11.89 35.68 -1.75
C ALA A 83 -12.09 36.93 -0.88
N GLU A 84 -13.34 37.37 -0.74
CA GLU A 84 -13.69 38.50 0.12
C GLU A 84 -13.65 38.14 1.61
N ALA A 85 -13.59 39.16 2.49
CA ALA A 85 -13.42 38.98 3.92
C ALA A 85 -14.57 38.22 4.61
N ASP A 86 -15.74 38.11 3.97
CA ASP A 86 -16.92 37.37 4.45
C ASP A 86 -17.16 36.04 3.69
N ASP A 87 -16.33 35.69 2.69
CA ASP A 87 -16.47 34.42 1.99
C ASP A 87 -16.10 33.25 2.93
N THR A 88 -17.10 32.50 3.33
CA THR A 88 -16.98 31.31 4.21
C THR A 88 -16.54 30.06 3.44
N GLN A 89 -16.75 30.01 2.11
CA GLN A 89 -16.25 28.93 1.26
C GLN A 89 -14.83 29.22 0.74
N GLY A 90 -14.38 30.48 0.81
CA GLY A 90 -13.02 30.92 0.54
C GLY A 90 -12.00 30.63 1.65
N ARG A 91 -12.41 29.96 2.73
CA ARG A 91 -11.53 29.57 3.86
C ARG A 91 -11.78 28.14 4.30
N PHE A 92 -10.75 27.47 4.81
CA PHE A 92 -10.89 26.21 5.55
C PHE A 92 -9.90 26.12 6.70
N THR A 93 -10.25 25.32 7.71
CA THR A 93 -9.33 24.89 8.77
C THR A 93 -9.55 23.40 9.04
N CYS A 94 -8.48 22.60 9.08
CA CYS A 94 -8.57 21.19 9.47
C CYS A 94 -7.32 20.69 10.21
N GLN A 95 -7.52 19.83 11.20
CA GLN A 95 -6.44 19.21 11.98
C GLN A 95 -6.21 17.75 11.58
N ARG A 96 -4.94 17.32 11.59
CA ARG A 96 -4.51 15.93 11.42
C ARG A 96 -3.43 15.55 12.43
N ASP A 97 -3.64 14.44 13.14
CA ASP A 97 -2.70 13.85 14.07
C ASP A 97 -2.22 12.50 13.48
N VAL A 98 -0.90 12.31 13.36
CA VAL A 98 -0.28 11.14 12.69
C VAL A 98 0.81 10.54 13.58
N SER A 99 0.70 9.26 13.93
CA SER A 99 1.75 8.55 14.69
C SER A 99 2.87 8.06 13.77
N LEU A 100 4.12 8.40 14.11
CA LEU A 100 5.33 8.11 13.34
C LEU A 100 6.33 7.31 14.19
N ALA A 101 5.93 6.10 14.59
CA ALA A 101 6.70 5.25 15.50
C ALA A 101 8.07 4.76 14.96
N ALA A 102 8.26 4.72 13.64
CA ALA A 102 9.37 4.01 12.99
C ALA A 102 10.15 4.83 11.93
N ALA A 103 9.93 6.14 11.85
CA ALA A 103 10.50 7.01 10.81
C ALA A 103 11.92 7.55 11.13
N ARG A 104 12.65 6.93 12.06
CA ARG A 104 13.86 7.52 12.66
C ARG A 104 14.95 7.87 11.63
N GLY A 105 15.48 9.10 11.71
CA GLY A 105 16.59 9.58 10.89
C GLY A 105 16.27 9.70 9.40
N ARG A 106 14.99 9.79 9.03
CA ARG A 106 14.53 9.80 7.63
C ARG A 106 13.45 10.87 7.42
N PRO A 107 13.30 11.38 6.18
CA PRO A 107 12.24 12.32 5.86
C PRO A 107 10.86 11.68 5.95
N VAL A 108 9.85 12.52 6.15
CA VAL A 108 8.43 12.16 6.10
C VAL A 108 7.67 13.32 5.48
N ALA A 109 6.85 13.05 4.47
CA ALA A 109 5.90 14.02 3.95
C ALA A 109 4.47 13.57 4.27
N VAL A 110 3.70 14.40 4.96
CA VAL A 110 2.30 14.16 5.30
C VAL A 110 1.43 15.06 4.44
N THR A 111 0.51 14.45 3.69
CA THR A 111 -0.43 15.13 2.80
C THR A 111 -1.84 15.02 3.34
N GLU A 112 -2.47 16.16 3.57
CA GLU A 112 -3.93 16.25 3.70
C GLU A 112 -4.56 16.45 2.32
N ARG A 113 -5.69 15.77 2.06
CA ARG A 113 -6.45 15.85 0.81
C ARG A 113 -7.84 16.42 1.08
N LEU A 114 -8.17 17.54 0.44
CA LEU A 114 -9.47 18.21 0.53
C LEU A 114 -10.24 18.05 -0.79
N SER A 115 -11.56 17.94 -0.71
CA SER A 115 -12.46 17.69 -1.85
C SER A 115 -13.82 18.32 -1.60
N GLY A 116 -14.44 18.90 -2.63
CA GLY A 116 -15.65 19.72 -2.49
C GLY A 116 -15.35 21.14 -2.00
N ILE A 117 -14.20 21.69 -2.41
CA ILE A 117 -13.81 23.09 -2.15
C ILE A 117 -13.90 23.90 -3.45
N PRO A 118 -14.21 25.21 -3.41
CA PRO A 118 -14.27 26.04 -4.61
C PRO A 118 -12.98 26.04 -5.42
N ALA A 119 -13.13 26.06 -6.75
CA ALA A 119 -12.03 26.17 -7.69
C ALA A 119 -11.19 27.44 -7.46
N GLY A 120 -9.88 27.35 -7.68
CA GLY A 120 -8.98 28.52 -7.67
C GLY A 120 -7.59 28.24 -7.11
N GLU A 121 -6.87 29.30 -6.79
CA GLU A 121 -5.61 29.23 -6.05
C GLU A 121 -5.83 29.49 -4.57
N TRP A 122 -5.13 28.74 -3.74
CA TRP A 122 -5.22 28.75 -2.29
C TRP A 122 -3.84 28.96 -1.69
N ASP A 123 -3.73 29.90 -0.75
CA ASP A 123 -2.57 30.02 0.13
C ASP A 123 -2.86 29.21 1.40
N ILE A 124 -1.96 28.29 1.75
CA ILE A 124 -2.17 27.29 2.81
C ILE A 124 -1.02 27.37 3.80
N ARG A 125 -1.35 27.74 5.04
CA ARG A 125 -0.44 27.71 6.19
C ARG A 125 -0.65 26.42 6.97
N VAL A 126 0.43 25.70 7.26
CA VAL A 126 0.41 24.49 8.07
C VAL A 126 1.22 24.74 9.32
N ARG A 127 0.52 24.84 10.46
CA ARG A 127 1.14 24.89 11.79
C ARG A 127 1.33 23.47 12.29
N ALA A 128 2.50 23.16 12.81
CA ALA A 128 2.82 21.79 13.23
C ALA A 128 3.41 21.72 14.64
N ALA A 129 3.14 20.61 15.32
CA ALA A 129 3.61 20.32 16.65
C ALA A 129 3.94 18.83 16.78
N TRP A 130 4.96 18.52 17.57
CA TRP A 130 5.47 17.17 17.78
C TRP A 130 5.33 16.77 19.25
N THR A 131 4.65 15.66 19.51
CA THR A 131 4.57 15.02 20.82
C THR A 131 5.43 13.75 20.81
N PRO A 132 6.57 13.69 21.51
CA PRO A 132 7.35 12.47 21.62
C PRO A 132 6.53 11.34 22.25
N ALA A 133 6.78 10.09 21.84
CA ALA A 133 6.19 8.94 22.52
C ALA A 133 6.84 8.78 23.90
N ALA A 134 6.01 8.66 24.94
CA ALA A 134 6.47 8.51 26.32
C ALA A 134 7.46 7.34 26.46
N THR A 135 8.62 7.62 27.04
CA THR A 135 9.62 6.61 27.38
C THR A 135 9.25 5.93 28.69
N GLN A 136 9.83 4.76 28.98
CA GLN A 136 9.61 4.05 30.25
C GLN A 136 10.15 4.81 31.49
N ALA A 137 10.84 5.94 31.29
CA ALA A 137 11.35 6.80 32.36
C ALA A 137 10.30 7.77 32.95
N GLY A 138 9.07 7.80 32.41
CA GLY A 138 7.94 8.56 32.99
C GLY A 138 7.92 10.06 32.68
N GLU A 139 8.96 10.61 32.05
CA GLU A 139 8.97 12.00 31.60
C GLU A 139 7.98 12.22 30.45
N LEU A 140 6.92 12.99 30.72
CA LEU A 140 6.04 13.55 29.72
C LEU A 140 6.76 14.68 28.96
N ALA A 141 7.58 14.31 27.98
CA ALA A 141 8.23 15.26 27.09
C ALA A 141 7.18 16.15 26.41
N GLY A 142 7.30 17.47 26.60
CA GLY A 142 6.31 18.46 26.17
C GLY A 142 6.10 18.52 24.66
N GLU A 143 4.94 19.04 24.25
CA GLU A 143 4.60 19.26 22.84
C GLU A 143 5.51 20.36 22.24
N MET A 144 6.41 19.95 21.35
CA MET A 144 7.39 20.81 20.69
C MET A 144 6.76 21.46 19.46
N LYS A 145 6.65 22.79 19.41
CA LYS A 145 6.25 23.48 18.18
C LYS A 145 7.32 23.28 17.10
N LEU A 146 6.88 22.97 15.88
CA LEU A 146 7.71 22.88 14.68
C LEU A 146 7.57 24.15 13.82
N PRO A 147 8.47 24.38 12.84
CA PRO A 147 8.32 25.47 11.87
C PRO A 147 6.98 25.39 11.11
N ASP A 148 6.30 26.53 11.00
CA ASP A 148 5.07 26.66 10.22
C ASP A 148 5.43 26.72 8.72
N GLN A 149 4.88 25.83 7.89
CA GLN A 149 5.13 25.82 6.45
C GLN A 149 4.00 26.53 5.69
N GLN A 150 4.33 27.21 4.59
CA GLN A 150 3.38 27.91 3.73
C GLN A 150 3.56 27.45 2.28
N MET A 151 2.44 27.20 1.60
CA MET A 151 2.41 26.68 0.23
C MET A 151 1.22 27.25 -0.54
N ARG A 152 1.45 27.63 -1.81
CA ARG A 152 0.37 27.99 -2.73
C ARG A 152 0.01 26.79 -3.60
N VAL A 153 -1.28 26.44 -3.60
CA VAL A 153 -1.80 25.26 -4.30
C VAL A 153 -3.01 25.66 -5.13
N ARG A 154 -3.04 25.26 -6.41
CA ARG A 154 -4.23 25.38 -7.26
C ARG A 154 -5.10 24.12 -7.11
N THR A 155 -6.42 24.28 -7.11
CA THR A 155 -7.33 23.13 -7.16
C THR A 155 -7.22 22.37 -8.47
N VAL A 156 -7.56 21.08 -8.42
CA VAL A 156 -7.78 20.21 -9.58
C VAL A 156 -8.97 19.30 -9.27
N PHE A 157 -9.44 18.53 -10.25
CA PHE A 157 -10.42 17.46 -10.01
C PHE A 157 -9.96 16.53 -8.88
N ALA A 158 -10.72 16.46 -7.80
CA ALA A 158 -10.31 15.92 -6.51
C ALA A 158 -9.75 14.48 -6.53
N PRO A 159 -10.22 13.55 -7.39
CA PRO A 159 -9.58 12.25 -7.55
C PRO A 159 -8.09 12.32 -7.89
N LEU A 160 -7.64 13.33 -8.64
CA LEU A 160 -6.25 13.54 -9.06
C LEU A 160 -5.40 14.32 -8.04
N ALA A 161 -6.02 15.12 -7.17
CA ALA A 161 -5.32 15.91 -6.15
C ALA A 161 -4.55 14.99 -5.17
N HIS A 162 -3.24 14.82 -5.34
CA HIS A 162 -2.42 13.82 -4.65
C HIS A 162 -1.09 14.38 -4.14
N GLY A 163 -0.63 13.84 -3.01
CA GLY A 163 0.69 14.12 -2.45
C GLY A 163 1.83 13.41 -3.18
N PRO A 164 3.09 13.67 -2.76
CA PRO A 164 4.28 13.09 -3.37
C PRO A 164 4.28 11.56 -3.28
N ALA A 165 4.99 10.93 -4.23
CA ALA A 165 5.08 9.48 -4.38
C ALA A 165 3.72 8.77 -4.54
N VAL A 166 2.78 9.40 -5.25
CA VAL A 166 1.52 8.80 -5.73
C VAL A 166 1.34 9.09 -7.21
N ALA A 167 1.38 8.06 -8.05
CA ALA A 167 1.03 8.15 -9.48
C ALA A 167 -0.30 7.41 -9.71
N ALA A 168 -1.41 8.15 -9.84
CA ALA A 168 -2.77 7.60 -9.94
C ALA A 168 -2.94 6.61 -11.11
N TRP A 169 -2.50 7.02 -12.30
CA TRP A 169 -2.69 6.28 -13.55
C TRP A 169 -1.84 5.01 -13.68
N CYS A 170 -0.77 4.86 -12.88
CA CYS A 170 0.08 3.68 -12.95
C CYS A 170 -0.63 2.38 -12.52
N TRP A 171 -1.59 2.45 -11.58
CA TRP A 171 -2.38 1.27 -11.19
C TRP A 171 -3.25 0.71 -12.33
N PRO A 172 -4.18 1.48 -12.95
CA PRO A 172 -5.02 0.93 -14.03
C PRO A 172 -4.19 0.53 -15.25
N LEU A 173 -3.12 1.27 -15.59
CA LEU A 173 -2.25 0.93 -16.72
C LEU A 173 -1.50 -0.39 -16.51
N LEU A 174 -0.88 -0.60 -15.35
CA LEU A 174 -0.13 -1.83 -15.08
C LEU A 174 -1.04 -3.04 -14.81
N VAL A 175 -2.22 -2.84 -14.24
CA VAL A 175 -3.24 -3.90 -14.11
C VAL A 175 -3.81 -4.27 -15.48
N GLY A 176 -4.06 -3.30 -16.35
CA GLY A 176 -4.48 -3.54 -17.74
C GLY A 176 -3.42 -4.29 -18.55
N LEU A 177 -2.16 -3.85 -18.47
CA LEU A 177 -1.03 -4.54 -19.10
C LEU A 177 -0.86 -5.96 -18.55
N GLY A 178 -0.99 -6.15 -17.23
CA GLY A 178 -0.95 -7.46 -16.60
C GLY A 178 -2.08 -8.38 -17.06
N ALA A 179 -3.28 -7.85 -17.30
CA ALA A 179 -4.38 -8.60 -17.90
C ALA A 179 -4.08 -9.00 -19.35
N VAL A 180 -3.52 -8.10 -20.18
CA VAL A 180 -3.10 -8.42 -21.56
C VAL A 180 -2.01 -9.51 -21.56
N VAL A 181 -1.00 -9.41 -20.69
CA VAL A 181 0.06 -10.42 -20.53
C VAL A 181 -0.52 -11.77 -20.10
N ALA A 182 -1.47 -11.80 -19.15
CA ALA A 182 -2.13 -13.03 -18.74
C ALA A 182 -2.95 -13.66 -19.88
N VAL A 183 -3.75 -12.87 -20.61
CA VAL A 183 -4.54 -13.39 -21.73
C VAL A 183 -3.66 -13.91 -22.86
N ALA A 184 -2.56 -13.21 -23.18
CA ALA A 184 -1.60 -13.64 -24.19
C ALA A 184 -0.90 -14.95 -23.79
N LEU A 185 -0.37 -15.04 -22.56
CA LEU A 185 0.29 -16.26 -22.08
C LEU A 185 -0.69 -17.43 -21.96
N MET A 186 -1.91 -17.20 -21.48
CA MET A 186 -2.94 -18.25 -21.46
C MET A 186 -3.29 -18.73 -22.88
N ALA A 187 -3.37 -17.84 -23.86
CA ALA A 187 -3.65 -18.22 -25.25
C ALA A 187 -2.50 -19.05 -25.88
N VAL A 188 -1.24 -18.70 -25.57
CA VAL A 188 -0.07 -19.51 -25.94
C VAL A 188 -0.17 -20.89 -25.30
N ASN A 189 -0.37 -20.96 -23.99
CA ASN A 189 -0.38 -22.22 -23.24
C ASN A 189 -1.53 -23.14 -23.66
N VAL A 190 -2.72 -22.57 -23.90
CA VAL A 190 -3.84 -23.29 -24.52
C VAL A 190 -3.48 -23.83 -25.90
N SER A 191 -2.78 -23.08 -26.75
CA SER A 191 -2.35 -23.56 -28.07
C SER A 191 -1.32 -24.69 -27.99
N LEU A 192 -0.40 -24.64 -27.02
CA LEU A 192 0.58 -25.70 -26.74
C LEU A 192 -0.10 -26.98 -26.22
N ALA A 193 -1.21 -26.85 -25.50
CA ALA A 193 -2.07 -27.97 -25.10
C ALA A 193 -3.03 -28.46 -26.22
N GLY A 194 -2.96 -27.88 -27.43
CA GLY A 194 -3.81 -28.25 -28.57
C GLY A 194 -5.22 -27.63 -28.58
N GLY A 195 -5.50 -26.68 -27.69
CA GLY A 195 -6.77 -25.97 -27.60
C GLY A 195 -6.88 -24.72 -28.47
N SER A 196 -8.09 -24.17 -28.58
CA SER A 196 -8.38 -22.96 -29.35
C SER A 196 -7.94 -21.70 -28.61
N ALA A 197 -6.79 -21.15 -29.01
CA ALA A 197 -6.29 -19.86 -28.52
C ALA A 197 -7.31 -18.72 -28.69
N PHE A 198 -8.03 -18.68 -29.82
CA PHE A 198 -9.06 -17.67 -30.07
C PHE A 198 -10.21 -17.77 -29.06
N ALA A 199 -10.68 -18.99 -28.77
CA ALA A 199 -11.70 -19.20 -27.74
C ALA A 199 -11.19 -18.82 -26.34
N ALA A 200 -9.94 -19.16 -26.00
CA ALA A 200 -9.34 -18.77 -24.73
C ALA A 200 -9.23 -17.24 -24.56
N VAL A 201 -8.86 -16.50 -25.61
CA VAL A 201 -8.88 -15.02 -25.61
C VAL A 201 -10.29 -14.48 -25.40
N GLY A 202 -11.27 -14.98 -26.17
CA GLY A 202 -12.67 -14.55 -26.07
C GLY A 202 -13.27 -14.82 -24.69
N ILE A 203 -13.10 -16.04 -24.18
CA ILE A 203 -13.59 -16.47 -22.85
C ILE A 203 -12.89 -15.70 -21.73
N SER A 204 -11.59 -15.38 -21.87
CA SER A 204 -10.89 -14.53 -20.89
C SER A 204 -11.42 -13.10 -20.91
N GLY A 205 -11.77 -12.55 -22.08
CA GLY A 205 -12.44 -11.25 -22.19
C GLY A 205 -13.81 -11.24 -21.48
N VAL A 206 -14.61 -12.30 -21.68
CA VAL A 206 -15.88 -12.48 -20.95
C VAL A 206 -15.65 -12.66 -19.45
N ALA A 207 -14.62 -13.42 -19.04
CA ALA A 207 -14.27 -13.63 -17.63
C ALA A 207 -13.84 -12.32 -16.94
N CYS A 208 -13.13 -11.43 -17.64
CA CYS A 208 -12.82 -10.08 -17.15
C CYS A 208 -14.06 -9.21 -16.99
N ALA A 209 -14.99 -9.22 -17.96
CA ALA A 209 -16.22 -8.44 -17.91
C ALA A 209 -17.20 -8.92 -16.81
N VAL A 210 -17.46 -10.24 -16.77
CA VAL A 210 -18.29 -10.89 -15.75
C VAL A 210 -17.62 -10.83 -14.38
N GLY A 211 -16.29 -10.93 -14.32
CA GLY A 211 -15.48 -10.66 -13.12
C GLY A 211 -15.69 -9.24 -12.59
N PHE A 212 -15.61 -8.21 -13.44
CA PHE A 212 -15.84 -6.83 -13.01
C PHE A 212 -17.26 -6.61 -12.47
N LEU A 213 -18.27 -7.19 -13.11
CA LEU A 213 -19.65 -7.19 -12.60
C LEU A 213 -19.75 -7.90 -11.24
N GLY A 214 -19.19 -9.11 -11.13
CA GLY A 214 -19.13 -9.89 -9.89
C GLY A 214 -18.43 -9.14 -8.75
N ALA A 215 -17.37 -8.40 -9.05
CA ALA A 215 -16.65 -7.58 -8.08
C ALA A 215 -17.53 -6.48 -7.45
N ARG A 216 -18.40 -5.84 -8.25
CA ARG A 216 -19.30 -4.78 -7.77
C ARG A 216 -20.52 -5.36 -7.07
N LEU A 217 -21.10 -6.45 -7.58
CA LEU A 217 -22.17 -7.19 -6.91
C LEU A 217 -21.74 -7.71 -5.52
N TRP A 218 -20.52 -8.25 -5.41
CA TRP A 218 -19.95 -8.71 -4.15
C TRP A 218 -19.72 -7.56 -3.15
N PHE A 219 -19.29 -6.39 -3.64
CA PHE A 219 -19.17 -5.17 -2.83
C PHE A 219 -20.55 -4.72 -2.31
N LEU A 220 -21.57 -4.71 -3.17
CA LEU A 220 -22.96 -4.40 -2.80
C LEU A 220 -23.48 -5.37 -1.73
N ALA A 221 -23.24 -6.67 -1.88
CA ALA A 221 -23.69 -7.70 -0.95
C ALA A 221 -23.07 -7.53 0.46
N ILE A 222 -21.75 -7.35 0.56
CA ILE A 222 -21.06 -7.13 1.85
C ILE A 222 -21.59 -5.89 2.56
N HIS A 223 -21.77 -4.78 1.83
CA HIS A 223 -22.20 -3.50 2.40
C HIS A 223 -23.74 -3.33 2.43
N ARG A 224 -24.50 -4.39 2.10
CA ARG A 224 -25.97 -4.41 1.98
C ARG A 224 -26.54 -3.22 1.19
N MET A 225 -25.88 -2.82 0.11
CA MET A 225 -26.28 -1.69 -0.73
C MET A 225 -27.24 -2.13 -1.87
N PRO A 226 -28.22 -1.28 -2.24
CA PRO A 226 -29.18 -1.60 -3.29
C PRO A 226 -28.56 -1.56 -4.70
N LEU A 227 -29.06 -2.39 -5.62
CA LEU A 227 -28.54 -2.55 -6.98
C LEU A 227 -28.42 -1.25 -7.79
N ARG A 228 -29.25 -0.24 -7.50
CA ARG A 228 -29.14 1.11 -8.12
C ARG A 228 -27.79 1.81 -7.90
N LYS A 229 -26.97 1.36 -6.94
CA LYS A 229 -25.60 1.86 -6.70
C LYS A 229 -24.51 1.08 -7.45
N LEU A 230 -24.83 0.07 -8.25
CA LEU A 230 -23.85 -0.82 -8.91
C LEU A 230 -22.79 -0.08 -9.75
N LEU A 231 -23.17 1.01 -10.43
CA LEU A 231 -22.26 1.82 -11.25
C LEU A 231 -21.44 2.84 -10.44
N SER A 232 -21.88 3.20 -9.23
CA SER A 232 -21.24 4.18 -8.35
C SER A 232 -20.60 3.56 -7.08
N SER A 233 -20.63 2.23 -6.94
CA SER A 233 -20.02 1.51 -5.82
C SER A 233 -18.53 1.25 -6.01
N GLY A 234 -17.86 0.90 -4.91
CA GLY A 234 -16.59 0.18 -4.97
C GLY A 234 -16.73 -1.23 -5.57
N ALA A 235 -15.62 -1.98 -5.54
CA ALA A 235 -15.51 -3.34 -6.06
C ALA A 235 -14.65 -4.21 -5.11
N CYS A 236 -15.00 -5.49 -5.00
CA CYS A 236 -14.26 -6.49 -4.21
C CYS A 236 -13.56 -7.50 -5.13
N ILE A 237 -12.23 -7.63 -5.00
CA ILE A 237 -11.43 -8.57 -5.80
C ILE A 237 -11.86 -10.04 -5.61
N GLN A 238 -12.47 -10.39 -4.47
CA GLN A 238 -13.05 -11.70 -4.21
C GLN A 238 -14.17 -12.03 -5.22
N GLY A 239 -15.07 -11.06 -5.48
CA GLY A 239 -16.15 -11.21 -6.46
C GLY A 239 -15.64 -11.28 -7.90
N PHE A 240 -14.54 -10.59 -8.21
CA PHE A 240 -13.85 -10.73 -9.49
C PHE A 240 -13.34 -12.15 -9.69
N ASN A 241 -12.51 -12.63 -8.76
CA ASN A 241 -11.85 -13.92 -8.88
C ASN A 241 -12.86 -15.07 -8.93
N ALA A 242 -13.92 -15.03 -8.10
CA ALA A 242 -14.96 -16.05 -8.09
C ALA A 242 -15.73 -16.11 -9.43
N ALA A 243 -16.21 -14.97 -9.92
CA ALA A 243 -17.00 -14.92 -11.15
C ALA A 243 -16.15 -15.22 -12.41
N ALA A 244 -14.91 -14.73 -12.47
CA ALA A 244 -13.98 -15.03 -13.56
C ALA A 244 -13.59 -16.52 -13.60
N ALA A 245 -13.34 -17.14 -12.45
CA ALA A 245 -13.02 -18.58 -12.38
C ALA A 245 -14.18 -19.46 -12.87
N VAL A 246 -15.43 -19.12 -12.52
CA VAL A 246 -16.63 -19.81 -13.03
C VAL A 246 -16.71 -19.71 -14.55
N VAL A 247 -16.49 -18.53 -15.14
CA VAL A 247 -16.50 -18.36 -16.61
C VAL A 247 -15.40 -19.17 -17.29
N LEU A 248 -14.18 -19.19 -16.74
CA LEU A 248 -13.06 -19.95 -17.30
C LEU A 248 -13.32 -21.47 -17.28
N VAL A 249 -13.84 -22.01 -16.17
CA VAL A 249 -14.16 -23.44 -16.05
C VAL A 249 -15.33 -23.82 -16.96
N MET A 250 -16.41 -23.02 -16.98
CA MET A 250 -17.57 -23.26 -17.86
C MET A 250 -17.24 -23.10 -19.35
N GLY A 251 -16.25 -22.27 -19.69
CA GLY A 251 -15.80 -22.06 -21.07
C GLY A 251 -14.91 -23.16 -21.63
N ALA A 252 -14.35 -24.05 -20.80
CA ALA A 252 -13.39 -25.07 -21.21
C ALA A 252 -13.81 -25.94 -22.42
N PRO A 253 -15.08 -26.37 -22.57
CA PRO A 253 -15.51 -27.12 -23.76
C PRO A 253 -15.35 -26.35 -25.07
N ALA A 254 -15.53 -25.03 -25.06
CA ALA A 254 -15.32 -24.16 -26.22
C ALA A 254 -13.85 -23.82 -26.45
N ILE A 255 -12.99 -23.95 -25.43
CA ILE A 255 -11.52 -23.95 -25.57
C ILE A 255 -11.03 -25.27 -26.19
N GLY A 256 -11.80 -26.36 -26.07
CA GLY A 256 -11.42 -27.70 -26.52
C GLY A 256 -10.51 -28.45 -25.55
N LEU A 257 -10.49 -28.04 -24.28
CA LEU A 257 -9.61 -28.58 -23.23
C LEU A 257 -10.40 -29.05 -22.01
N SER A 258 -9.79 -29.93 -21.20
CA SER A 258 -10.35 -30.32 -19.90
C SER A 258 -10.30 -29.16 -18.90
N TRP A 259 -11.17 -29.19 -17.87
CA TRP A 259 -11.14 -28.17 -16.80
C TRP A 259 -9.77 -28.06 -16.13
N GLY A 260 -9.09 -29.19 -15.90
CA GLY A 260 -7.73 -29.23 -15.37
C GLY A 260 -6.71 -28.56 -16.29
N ALA A 261 -6.76 -28.83 -17.59
CA ALA A 261 -5.87 -28.22 -18.57
C ALA A 261 -6.10 -26.71 -18.74
N VAL A 262 -7.35 -26.23 -18.67
CA VAL A 262 -7.66 -24.79 -18.69
C VAL A 262 -7.15 -24.09 -17.43
N LEU A 263 -7.34 -24.70 -16.24
CA LEU A 263 -6.82 -24.16 -14.98
C LEU A 263 -5.29 -24.15 -14.95
N ASP A 264 -4.63 -25.22 -15.37
CA ASP A 264 -3.17 -25.31 -15.42
C ASP A 264 -2.57 -24.35 -16.47
N SER A 265 -3.23 -24.15 -17.63
CA SER A 265 -2.85 -23.11 -18.61
C SER A 265 -2.99 -21.69 -18.03
N ALA A 266 -4.02 -21.45 -17.23
CA ALA A 266 -4.28 -20.16 -16.61
C ALA A 266 -3.36 -19.87 -15.40
N ALA A 267 -2.75 -20.89 -14.78
CA ALA A 267 -1.93 -20.75 -13.59
C ALA A 267 -0.68 -19.84 -13.78
N PRO A 268 0.26 -20.12 -14.71
CA PRO A 268 1.42 -19.25 -14.95
C PRO A 268 0.98 -17.89 -15.51
N ALA A 269 -0.04 -17.87 -16.37
CA ALA A 269 -0.64 -16.66 -16.95
C ALA A 269 -1.13 -15.67 -15.88
N LEU A 270 -1.92 -16.13 -14.90
CA LEU A 270 -2.43 -15.30 -13.81
C LEU A 270 -1.30 -14.83 -12.88
N LEU A 271 -0.30 -15.68 -12.62
CA LEU A 271 0.87 -15.31 -11.82
C LEU A 271 1.73 -14.25 -12.53
N ALA A 272 1.96 -14.37 -13.84
CA ALA A 272 2.67 -13.39 -14.65
C ALA A 272 1.92 -12.04 -14.73
N GLY A 273 0.60 -12.08 -14.98
CA GLY A 273 -0.24 -10.88 -14.95
C GLY A 273 -0.25 -10.18 -13.60
N MET A 274 -0.23 -10.94 -12.49
CA MET A 274 -0.04 -10.37 -11.16
C MET A 274 1.37 -9.77 -10.99
N ALA A 275 2.43 -10.40 -11.47
CA ALA A 275 3.78 -9.85 -11.39
C ALA A 275 3.88 -8.47 -12.06
N VAL A 276 3.24 -8.29 -13.23
CA VAL A 276 3.17 -7.01 -13.96
C VAL A 276 2.26 -5.98 -13.27
N GLY A 277 1.12 -6.39 -12.73
CA GLY A 277 0.16 -5.46 -12.09
C GLY A 277 0.56 -4.97 -10.70
N ARG A 278 1.30 -5.78 -9.92
CA ARG A 278 1.65 -5.49 -8.51
C ARG A 278 2.45 -4.19 -8.29
N PRO A 279 3.43 -3.81 -9.13
CA PRO A 279 4.10 -2.51 -9.04
C PRO A 279 3.17 -1.30 -9.15
N GLY A 280 2.03 -1.42 -9.86
CA GLY A 280 1.01 -0.37 -9.89
C GLY A 280 0.44 -0.05 -8.51
N CYS A 281 0.31 -1.05 -7.63
CA CYS A 281 -0.11 -0.83 -6.24
C CYS A 281 0.95 -0.07 -5.41
N TRP A 282 2.24 -0.23 -5.72
CA TRP A 282 3.32 0.51 -5.08
C TRP A 282 3.33 1.98 -5.54
N LEU A 283 3.28 2.20 -6.86
CA LEU A 283 3.28 3.54 -7.48
C LEU A 283 2.05 4.38 -7.09
N THR A 284 0.88 3.77 -6.94
CA THR A 284 -0.36 4.44 -6.53
C THR A 284 -0.63 4.33 -5.01
N GLY A 285 0.36 3.90 -4.23
CA GLY A 285 0.33 3.92 -2.76
C GLY A 285 -0.81 3.14 -2.09
N CYS A 286 -1.28 2.03 -2.67
CA CYS A 286 -2.27 1.17 -2.02
C CYS A 286 -1.64 -0.11 -1.44
N CYS A 287 -2.23 -0.60 -0.35
CA CYS A 287 -1.73 -1.77 0.41
C CYS A 287 -0.27 -1.62 0.85
N ALA A 288 0.10 -0.41 1.30
CA ALA A 288 1.47 -0.02 1.60
C ALA A 288 2.13 -0.85 2.73
N GLY A 289 3.46 -0.90 2.68
CA GLY A 289 4.26 -1.44 3.79
C GLY A 289 4.26 -0.53 5.01
N LYS A 290 4.62 -1.10 6.15
CA LYS A 290 5.00 -0.35 7.36
C LYS A 290 6.20 0.54 7.08
N VAL A 291 6.20 1.71 7.71
CA VAL A 291 7.37 2.61 7.79
C VAL A 291 8.52 1.88 8.50
N THR A 292 9.74 2.06 8.01
CA THR A 292 10.92 1.34 8.54
C THR A 292 12.22 2.08 8.24
N VAL A 293 13.24 1.83 9.06
CA VAL A 293 14.64 2.26 8.86
C VAL A 293 15.49 1.23 8.09
N SER A 294 14.91 0.09 7.67
CA SER A 294 15.64 -0.99 6.99
C SER A 294 16.32 -0.53 5.69
N ARG A 295 17.46 -1.15 5.35
CA ARG A 295 18.16 -0.96 4.06
C ARG A 295 17.33 -1.37 2.84
N TRP A 296 16.34 -2.25 3.04
CA TRP A 296 15.44 -2.74 1.99
C TRP A 296 14.18 -1.88 1.79
N SER A 297 14.10 -0.72 2.44
CA SER A 297 12.98 0.21 2.28
C SER A 297 13.07 0.99 0.97
N LEU A 298 11.94 1.35 0.38
CA LEU A 298 11.86 2.39 -0.64
C LEU A 298 10.98 3.55 -0.18
N TRP A 299 11.18 4.73 -0.76
CA TRP A 299 10.28 5.87 -0.57
C TRP A 299 8.92 5.54 -1.19
N SER A 300 7.84 5.61 -0.40
CA SER A 300 6.50 5.25 -0.84
C SER A 300 5.42 5.91 0.01
N SER A 301 4.34 6.33 -0.64
CA SER A 301 3.16 6.89 0.00
C SER A 301 2.11 5.81 0.28
N ASP A 302 1.29 6.00 1.31
CA ASP A 302 -0.01 5.31 1.48
C ASP A 302 -1.20 6.20 1.05
N ARG A 303 -0.92 7.19 0.19
CA ARG A 303 -1.80 8.30 -0.23
C ARG A 303 -2.06 9.36 0.85
N ARG A 304 -1.45 9.25 2.03
CA ARG A 304 -1.46 10.26 3.10
C ARG A 304 -0.08 10.56 3.66
N VAL A 305 0.77 9.55 3.84
CA VAL A 305 2.11 9.69 4.42
C VAL A 305 3.14 9.05 3.48
N ALA A 306 3.94 9.86 2.83
CA ALA A 306 5.13 9.40 2.12
C ALA A 306 6.30 9.27 3.10
N ALA A 307 6.88 8.08 3.15
CA ALA A 307 7.96 7.71 4.06
C ALA A 307 8.77 6.53 3.48
N SER A 308 9.92 6.22 4.07
CA SER A 308 10.61 4.96 3.76
C SER A 308 9.83 3.77 4.32
N ARG A 309 9.33 2.90 3.44
CA ARG A 309 8.49 1.73 3.77
C ARG A 309 9.06 0.44 3.19
N TYR A 310 8.66 -0.70 3.75
CA TYR A 310 8.90 -1.99 3.08
C TYR A 310 8.16 -2.00 1.72
N PRO A 311 8.82 -2.27 0.58
CA PRO A 311 8.19 -2.34 -0.73
C PRO A 311 7.48 -3.68 -0.93
N VAL A 312 6.52 -3.98 -0.04
CA VAL A 312 5.81 -5.26 0.06
C VAL A 312 5.12 -5.67 -1.25
N GLN A 313 4.65 -4.69 -2.04
CA GLN A 313 4.02 -4.96 -3.33
C GLN A 313 5.06 -5.35 -4.40
N LEU A 314 6.31 -4.89 -4.31
CA LEU A 314 7.40 -5.30 -5.21
C LEU A 314 7.96 -6.67 -4.82
N PHE A 315 8.04 -6.98 -3.52
CA PHE A 315 8.32 -8.35 -3.07
C PHE A 315 7.22 -9.32 -3.51
N GLU A 316 5.95 -8.89 -3.46
CA GLU A 316 4.82 -9.67 -3.98
C GLU A 316 4.89 -9.81 -5.50
N ALA A 317 5.31 -8.78 -6.25
CA ALA A 317 5.51 -8.82 -7.70
C ALA A 317 6.60 -9.83 -8.09
N ALA A 318 7.78 -9.75 -7.47
CA ALA A 318 8.91 -10.64 -7.71
C ALA A 318 8.54 -12.10 -7.41
N ALA A 319 7.88 -12.35 -6.28
CA ALA A 319 7.41 -13.68 -5.92
C ALA A 319 6.34 -14.22 -6.90
N CYS A 320 5.43 -13.37 -7.40
CA CYS A 320 4.51 -13.77 -8.46
C CYS A 320 5.25 -14.14 -9.75
N GLY A 321 6.32 -13.39 -10.11
CA GLY A 321 7.16 -13.71 -11.27
C GLY A 321 7.90 -15.04 -11.12
N THR A 322 8.54 -15.30 -9.97
CA THR A 322 9.19 -16.59 -9.69
C THR A 322 8.19 -17.75 -9.72
N LEU A 323 6.99 -17.57 -9.15
CA LEU A 323 5.94 -18.58 -9.20
C LEU A 323 5.37 -18.77 -10.61
N ALA A 324 5.27 -17.72 -11.43
CA ALA A 324 4.86 -17.83 -12.83
C ALA A 324 5.85 -18.69 -13.63
N ILE A 325 7.15 -18.40 -13.50
CA ILE A 325 8.23 -19.15 -14.15
C ILE A 325 8.22 -20.62 -13.69
N GLY A 326 8.05 -20.87 -12.39
CA GLY A 326 7.93 -22.24 -11.87
C GLY A 326 6.69 -22.99 -12.36
N ALA A 327 5.53 -22.32 -12.42
CA ALA A 327 4.30 -22.88 -12.96
C ALA A 327 4.39 -23.15 -14.48
N GLU A 328 5.11 -22.32 -15.23
CA GLU A 328 5.36 -22.49 -16.66
C GLU A 328 6.27 -23.70 -16.93
N PHE A 329 7.37 -23.83 -16.18
CA PHE A 329 8.23 -25.03 -16.27
C PHE A 329 7.48 -26.32 -15.92
N LEU A 330 6.55 -26.29 -14.96
CA LEU A 330 5.66 -27.43 -14.71
C LEU A 330 4.69 -27.65 -15.88
N PHE A 331 4.07 -26.60 -16.40
CA PHE A 331 3.08 -26.69 -17.49
C PHE A 331 3.64 -27.31 -18.76
N LEU A 332 4.90 -27.04 -19.08
CA LEU A 332 5.61 -27.60 -20.22
C LEU A 332 6.16 -29.03 -19.98
N GLY A 333 6.20 -29.49 -18.72
CA GLY A 333 6.87 -30.74 -18.32
C GLY A 333 6.00 -31.85 -17.72
N VAL A 334 4.74 -31.57 -17.37
CA VAL A 334 3.85 -32.52 -16.66
C VAL A 334 2.47 -32.64 -17.31
N ARG A 335 1.75 -33.72 -17.00
CA ARG A 335 0.35 -33.90 -17.43
C ARG A 335 -0.56 -32.88 -16.76
N HIS A 336 -1.33 -32.14 -17.56
CA HIS A 336 -2.29 -31.15 -17.05
C HIS A 336 -3.50 -31.84 -16.39
N SER A 337 -3.75 -31.49 -15.13
CA SER A 337 -4.75 -32.12 -14.25
C SER A 337 -5.50 -31.13 -13.35
N GLY A 338 -5.06 -29.86 -13.32
CA GLY A 338 -5.47 -28.83 -12.36
C GLY A 338 -4.50 -28.68 -11.18
N ALA A 339 -3.49 -29.54 -11.07
CA ALA A 339 -2.55 -29.54 -9.95
C ALA A 339 -1.59 -28.32 -9.96
N ILE A 340 -1.20 -27.81 -11.14
CA ILE A 340 -0.33 -26.63 -11.26
C ILE A 340 -1.07 -25.39 -10.76
N PHE A 341 -2.36 -25.28 -11.08
CA PHE A 341 -3.23 -24.24 -10.55
C PHE A 341 -3.34 -24.29 -9.02
N VAL A 342 -3.56 -25.47 -8.44
CA VAL A 342 -3.63 -25.65 -6.98
C VAL A 342 -2.29 -25.29 -6.31
N ILE A 343 -1.16 -25.77 -6.85
CA ILE A 343 0.18 -25.48 -6.32
C ILE A 343 0.49 -23.98 -6.42
N GLY A 344 0.25 -23.35 -7.58
CA GLY A 344 0.49 -21.92 -7.79
C GLY A 344 -0.35 -21.03 -6.88
N LEU A 345 -1.64 -21.32 -6.73
CA LEU A 345 -2.55 -20.60 -5.84
C LEU A 345 -2.15 -20.74 -4.37
N ALA A 346 -1.80 -21.95 -3.94
CA ALA A 346 -1.38 -22.22 -2.56
C ALA A 346 0.00 -21.61 -2.25
N ALA A 347 0.97 -21.70 -3.16
CA ALA A 347 2.29 -21.07 -3.00
C ALA A 347 2.16 -19.53 -2.92
N TYR A 348 1.30 -18.93 -3.74
CA TYR A 348 0.97 -17.51 -3.63
C TYR A 348 0.28 -17.16 -2.30
N ALA A 349 -0.59 -18.04 -1.78
CA ALA A 349 -1.20 -17.88 -0.46
C ALA A 349 -0.17 -17.95 0.70
N LEU A 350 0.87 -18.78 0.58
CA LEU A 350 2.01 -18.83 1.51
C LEU A 350 2.83 -17.54 1.45
N VAL A 351 3.22 -17.08 0.26
CA VAL A 351 3.89 -15.78 0.04
C VAL A 351 3.09 -14.64 0.67
N ARG A 352 1.76 -14.64 0.52
CA ARG A 352 0.87 -13.67 1.18
C ARG A 352 0.97 -13.70 2.70
N GLN A 353 1.13 -14.87 3.33
CA GLN A 353 1.29 -14.98 4.80
C GLN A 353 2.67 -14.52 5.27
N VAL A 354 3.73 -14.77 4.49
CA VAL A 354 5.09 -14.29 4.77
C VAL A 354 5.17 -12.77 4.70
N LEU A 355 4.56 -12.15 3.69
CA LEU A 355 4.56 -10.68 3.51
C LEU A 355 3.59 -9.93 4.45
N PHE A 356 2.63 -10.63 5.07
CA PHE A 356 1.58 -10.01 5.89
C PHE A 356 2.10 -9.14 7.07
N PRO A 357 3.12 -9.55 7.87
CA PRO A 357 3.63 -8.73 8.98
C PRO A 357 4.24 -7.38 8.56
N LEU A 358 4.61 -7.26 7.28
CA LEU A 358 5.25 -6.07 6.72
C LEU A 358 4.24 -5.04 6.19
N ARG A 359 2.94 -5.37 6.06
CA ARG A 359 1.87 -4.44 5.69
C ARG A 359 1.40 -3.60 6.88
N SER A 360 0.84 -2.42 6.63
CA SER A 360 0.31 -1.49 7.65
C SER A 360 -0.65 -2.12 8.65
N ASP A 361 -1.58 -2.97 8.17
CA ASP A 361 -2.79 -3.38 8.90
C ASP A 361 -2.81 -4.89 9.22
N PRO A 362 -2.08 -5.37 10.26
CA PRO A 362 -1.91 -6.80 10.54
C PRO A 362 -3.11 -7.43 11.28
N HIS A 363 -4.28 -7.47 10.65
CA HIS A 363 -5.49 -8.07 11.23
C HIS A 363 -5.56 -9.60 11.04
N THR A 364 -5.07 -10.37 12.02
CA THR A 364 -5.64 -11.66 12.52
C THR A 364 -4.65 -12.33 13.49
N ARG A 365 -5.15 -12.95 14.57
CA ARG A 365 -4.32 -13.76 15.49
C ARG A 365 -4.04 -15.17 14.93
N TRP A 366 -5.07 -15.84 14.39
CA TRP A 366 -4.98 -17.25 13.94
C TRP A 366 -5.13 -17.47 12.43
N GLY A 367 -5.69 -16.49 11.69
CA GLY A 367 -5.96 -16.65 10.25
C GLY A 367 -4.72 -16.95 9.42
N ARG A 368 -3.57 -16.37 9.76
CA ARG A 368 -2.30 -16.58 9.05
C ARG A 368 -1.80 -18.02 9.13
N THR A 369 -1.83 -18.63 10.31
CA THR A 369 -1.35 -20.01 10.51
C THR A 369 -2.32 -21.02 9.91
N ALA A 370 -3.63 -20.78 10.02
CA ALA A 370 -4.65 -21.62 9.38
C ALA A 370 -4.52 -21.62 7.84
N VAL A 371 -4.38 -20.43 7.21
CA VAL A 371 -4.19 -20.33 5.74
C VAL A 371 -2.85 -20.94 5.32
N ALA A 372 -1.78 -20.77 6.09
CA ALA A 372 -0.49 -21.39 5.78
C ALA A 372 -0.56 -22.93 5.83
N ALA A 373 -1.14 -23.50 6.89
CA ALA A 373 -1.30 -24.95 7.02
C ALA A 373 -2.16 -25.55 5.89
N GLY A 374 -3.29 -24.91 5.58
CA GLY A 374 -4.16 -25.33 4.47
C GLY A 374 -3.48 -25.25 3.09
N ALA A 375 -2.67 -24.21 2.85
CA ALA A 375 -1.91 -24.08 1.62
C ALA A 375 -0.81 -25.15 1.49
N THR A 376 -0.04 -25.42 2.55
CA THR A 376 0.96 -26.51 2.55
C THR A 376 0.31 -27.87 2.30
N ALA A 377 -0.85 -28.15 2.93
CA ALA A 377 -1.60 -29.39 2.70
C ALA A 377 -2.10 -29.50 1.24
N ALA A 378 -2.61 -28.41 0.66
CA ALA A 378 -3.04 -28.38 -0.74
C ALA A 378 -1.89 -28.66 -1.71
N ILE A 379 -0.69 -28.11 -1.47
CA ILE A 379 0.51 -28.40 -2.25
C ILE A 379 0.89 -29.89 -2.15
N ALA A 380 0.91 -30.46 -0.94
CA ALA A 380 1.26 -31.86 -0.73
C ALA A 380 0.30 -32.82 -1.44
N VAL A 381 -1.02 -32.56 -1.37
CA VAL A 381 -2.04 -33.35 -2.08
C VAL A 381 -1.92 -33.18 -3.59
N ALA A 382 -1.69 -31.97 -4.09
CA ALA A 382 -1.54 -31.73 -5.53
C ALA A 382 -0.30 -32.42 -6.11
N ILE A 383 0.84 -32.37 -5.41
CA ILE A 383 2.06 -33.10 -5.80
C ILE A 383 1.81 -34.61 -5.80
N TRP A 384 1.13 -35.16 -4.78
CA TRP A 384 0.79 -36.58 -4.74
C TRP A 384 -0.08 -36.99 -5.94
N VAL A 385 -1.09 -36.20 -6.30
CA VAL A 385 -1.95 -36.41 -7.47
C VAL A 385 -1.17 -36.28 -8.81
N MET A 386 -0.05 -35.57 -8.85
CA MET A 386 0.86 -35.54 -10.01
C MET A 386 1.80 -36.75 -10.10
N THR A 387 1.88 -37.58 -9.05
CA THR A 387 2.72 -38.79 -9.00
C THR A 387 1.93 -40.09 -9.16
N LEU A 388 0.63 -40.00 -9.52
CA LEU A 388 -0.29 -41.10 -9.83
C LEU A 388 -0.58 -41.18 -11.33
#